data_AF-A0A382FB11-F1
#
_entry.id   AF-A0A382FB11-F1
#
_cell.length_a   1.000
_cell.length_b   1.000
_cell.length_c   1.000
_cell.angle_alpha   90.00
_cell.angle_beta   90.00
_cell.angle_gamma   90.00
#
_symmetry.space_group_name_H-M   'P 1'
#
loop_
_entity.id
_entity.type
_entity.pdbx_description
1 polymer ?
#
loop_
_entity_poly.entity_id
_entity_poly.type
_entity_poly.pdbx_seq_one_letter_code
_entity_poly.pdbx_strand_id
1 'polypeptide(L)' 'MPKRIDLFGHDKGIGDTISRVIKTVSRGKIKECGGCQKRKEYLNKKIPFRNLETKKYE' A
#
# COMPACT_ATOMS: atom_id res chain seq x y z
N MET A 1 -19.74 4.03 -8.26
CA MET A 1 -19.13 2.70 -8.54
C MET A 1 -18.00 2.46 -7.55
N PRO A 2 -18.07 1.46 -6.66
CA PRO A 2 -16.94 1.14 -5.79
C PRO A 2 -15.79 0.63 -6.66
N LYS A 3 -14.65 1.32 -6.63
CA LYS A 3 -13.41 0.84 -7.25
C LYS A 3 -13.09 -0.53 -6.64
N ARG A 4 -12.96 -1.56 -7.48
CA ARG A 4 -12.48 -2.87 -7.05
C ARG A 4 -11.15 -2.63 -6.31
N ILE A 5 -11.06 -3.06 -5.05
CA ILE A 5 -9.81 -2.98 -4.30
C ILE A 5 -8.93 -4.10 -4.85
N ASP A 6 -7.97 -3.74 -5.70
CA ASP A 6 -6.89 -4.63 -6.08
C ASP A 6 -6.00 -4.85 -4.84
N LEU A 7 -6.30 -5.91 -4.07
CA LEU A 7 -5.61 -6.26 -2.83
C LEU A 7 -4.11 -6.52 -3.03
N PHE A 8 -3.69 -6.85 -4.26
CA PHE A 8 -2.35 -7.35 -4.59
C PHE A 8 -1.57 -6.47 -5.58
N GLY A 9 -2.07 -5.28 -5.92
CA GLY A 9 -1.44 -4.42 -6.91
C GLY A 9 -0.25 -3.64 -6.35
N HIS A 10 0.98 -4.09 -6.60
CA HIS A 10 2.20 -3.26 -6.58
C HIS A 10 2.56 -2.54 -5.25
N ASP A 11 2.30 -3.13 -4.08
CA ASP A 11 2.89 -2.61 -2.83
C ASP A 11 4.37 -3.00 -2.73
N LYS A 12 5.27 -2.03 -2.56
CA LYS A 12 6.71 -2.30 -2.39
C LYS A 12 7.05 -2.78 -0.96
N GLY A 13 6.17 -2.48 0.00
CA GLY A 13 6.30 -2.84 1.40
C GLY A 13 5.08 -2.44 2.23
N ILE A 14 5.15 -2.68 3.54
CA ILE A 14 4.02 -2.44 4.46
C ILE A 14 3.54 -0.99 4.45
N GLY A 15 4.43 -0.03 4.18
CA GLY A 15 4.09 1.37 4.06
C GLY A 15 3.07 1.65 2.94
N ASP A 16 3.21 0.99 1.78
CA ASP A 16 2.23 1.12 0.68
C ASP A 16 0.88 0.50 1.05
N THR A 17 0.86 -0.65 1.73
CA THR A 17 -0.38 -1.28 2.18
C THR A 17 -1.12 -0.39 3.18
N ILE A 18 -0.44 0.17 4.17
CA ILE A 18 -1.05 1.08 5.15
C ILE A 18 -1.62 2.32 4.45
N SER A 19 -0.85 2.92 3.54
CA SER A 19 -1.29 4.07 2.74
C SER A 19 -2.56 3.75 1.94
N ARG A 20 -2.62 2.59 1.29
CA ARG A 20 -3.79 2.13 0.54
C ARG A 20 -4.99 1.86 1.42
N VAL A 21 -4.79 1.19 2.55
CA VAL A 21 -5.86 0.92 3.52
C VAL A 21 -6.45 2.24 4.00
N ILE A 22 -5.61 3.19 4.46
CA ILE A 22 -6.05 4.52 4.90
C ILE A 22 -6.85 5.22 3.79
N LYS A 23 -6.36 5.20 2.54
CA LYS A 23 -7.07 5.79 1.40
C LYS A 23 -8.43 5.11 1.15
N THR A 24 -8.51 3.80 1.35
CA THR A 24 -9.73 3.01 1.17
C THR A 24 -10.75 3.29 2.28
N VAL A 25 -10.36 3.16 3.55
CA VAL A 25 -11.26 3.42 4.69
C VAL A 25 -11.68 4.88 4.77
N SER A 26 -10.78 5.82 4.46
CA SER A 26 -11.14 7.24 4.40
C SER A 26 -11.92 7.61 3.14
N ARG A 27 -12.12 6.69 2.19
CA ARG A 27 -12.66 6.97 0.86
C ARG A 27 -11.94 8.14 0.17
N GLY A 28 -10.64 8.28 0.41
CA GLY A 28 -9.81 9.36 -0.12
C GLY A 28 -10.00 10.73 0.55
N LYS A 29 -10.74 10.82 1.66
CA LYS A 29 -10.90 12.07 2.42
C LYS A 29 -9.63 12.47 3.17
N ILE A 30 -8.81 11.50 3.56
CA ILE A 30 -7.52 11.75 4.21
C ILE A 30 -6.45 11.82 3.12
N LYS A 31 -5.88 13.01 2.94
CA LYS A 31 -4.70 13.22 2.08
C LYS A 31 -3.45 12.93 2.91
N GLU A 32 -2.50 12.20 2.32
CA GLU A 32 -1.22 11.95 2.95
C GLU A 32 -0.48 13.27 3.14
N CYS A 33 -0.04 13.56 4.37
CA CYS A 33 0.85 14.69 4.63
C CYS A 33 2.32 14.27 4.44
N GLY A 34 3.24 15.25 4.37
CA GLY A 34 4.67 14.96 4.17
C GLY A 34 5.28 14.03 5.22
N GLY A 35 4.74 14.01 6.44
CA GLY A 35 5.14 13.06 7.49
C GLY A 35 4.68 11.62 7.21
N CYS A 36 3.47 11.43 6.69
CA CYS A 36 2.95 10.12 6.30
C CYS A 36 3.79 9.51 5.17
N GLN A 37 4.22 10.33 4.21
CA GLN A 37 5.05 9.87 3.09
C GLN A 37 6.43 9.38 3.54
N LYS A 38 7.09 10.11 4.45
CA LYS A 38 8.38 9.67 5.02
C LYS A 38 8.26 8.37 5.81
N ARG A 39 7.19 8.21 6.60
CA ARG A 39 6.93 6.96 7.36
C ARG A 39 6.68 5.78 6.42
N LYS A 40 5.91 6.01 5.36
CA LYS A 40 5.66 5.04 4.30
C LYS A 40 6.96 4.55 3.67
N GLU A 41 7.82 5.47 3.24
CA GLU A 41 9.13 5.13 2.64
C GLU A 41 10.05 4.40 3.62
N TYR A 42 10.09 4.85 4.88
CA TYR A 42 10.85 4.17 5.93
C TYR A 42 10.38 2.73 6.16
N LEU A 43 9.06 2.53 6.26
CA LEU A 43 8.45 1.22 6.45
C LEU A 43 8.72 0.31 5.26
N ASN A 44 8.64 0.84 4.03
CA ASN A 44 8.96 0.08 2.82
C ASN A 44 10.43 -0.35 2.77
N LYS A 45 11.35 0.48 3.30
CA LYS A 45 12.78 0.14 3.36
C LYS A 45 13.10 -0.88 4.46
N LYS A 46 12.41 -0.79 5.59
CA LYS A 46 12.64 -1.66 6.77
C LYS A 46 11.96 -3.02 6.65
N ILE A 47 10.73 -3.03 6.13
CA ILE A 47 9.93 -4.24 5.94
C ILE A 47 9.43 -4.23 4.48
N PRO A 48 10.35 -4.43 3.52
CA PRO A 48 9.96 -4.61 2.14
C PRO A 48 9.15 -5.90 2.02
N PHE A 49 8.14 -5.89 1.16
CA PHE A 49 7.55 -7.17 0.76
C PHE A 49 8.57 -7.86 -0.13
N ARG A 50 9.11 -8.98 0.36
CA ARG A 50 9.93 -9.89 -0.43
C ARG A 50 9.04 -10.34 -1.59
N ASN A 51 9.48 -10.11 -2.82
CA ASN A 51 8.79 -10.47 -4.06
C ASN A 51 7.83 -11.64 -3.84
N LEU A 52 6.53 -11.34 -3.76
CA LEU A 52 5.54 -12.29 -4.24
C LEU A 52 5.57 -12.17 -5.77
N GLU A 53 6.73 -12.50 -6.36
CA GLU A 53 6.76 -12.97 -7.72
C GLU A 53 5.83 -14.19 -7.74
N THR A 54 4.69 -13.99 -8.39
CA THR A 54 4.05 -15.00 -9.22
C THR A 54 3.92 -16.39 -8.58
N LYS A 55 3.02 -16.52 -7.60
CA LYS A 55 2.28 -17.78 -7.44
C LYS A 55 0.78 -17.56 -7.56
N LYS A 56 0.32 -17.53 -8.82
CA LYS A 56 -1.05 -17.81 -9.31
C LYS A 56 -1.07 -17.43 -10.80
N TYR A 57 -1.06 -18.34 -11.78
CA TYR A 57 -1.67 -19.66 -11.90
C TYR A 57 -0.80 -20.58 -12.80
N GLU A 58 -0.68 -21.87 -12.45
CA GLU A 58 -0.43 -22.96 -13.41
C GLU A 58 -1.67 -23.17 -14.29
#